data_AF-A0A5J4P884-F1
#
_entry.id   AF-A0A5J4P884-F1
#
_cell.length_a   1.000
_cell.length_b   1.000
_cell.length_c   1.000
_cell.angle_alpha   90.00
_cell.angle_beta   90.00
_cell.angle_gamma   90.00
#
_symmetry.space_group_name_H-M   'P 1'
#
loop_
_entity.id
_entity.type
_entity.pdbx_description
1 polymer ?
#
loop_
_entity_poly.entity_id
_entity_poly.type
_entity_poly.pdbx_seq_one_letter_code
_entity_poly.pdbx_strand_id
1 'polypeptide(L)'
;SGLGSEECLHNNWECVVRADFTLSLQLPKLAFLFSENEDIIGEWQLLDIGLSLEGIEKIASNYSLVEEEDIRSLIKPRKKFSHKGDFGHALLIAGSYGMAGASILAARACLRSGVGQITIHAPICNNDILQVAVPEAIVKQDVDEHYFSWPADTDAYQALGIGPGLGTSEETEDALL
;
A
#
# COMPACT_ATOMS: atom_id res chain seq x y z
N SER A 1 29.74 12.56 -2.99
CA SER A 1 30.30 13.28 -1.82
C SER A 1 29.47 14.51 -1.51
N GLY A 2 29.29 14.85 -0.23
CA GLY A 2 28.49 16.01 0.20
C GLY A 2 27.03 15.69 0.53
N LEU A 3 26.53 14.51 0.17
CA LEU A 3 25.20 14.01 0.54
C LEU A 3 25.27 13.35 1.93
N GLY A 4 24.41 13.76 2.86
CA GLY A 4 24.22 13.08 4.14
C GLY A 4 23.72 11.64 3.93
N SER A 5 24.26 10.68 4.69
CA SER A 5 23.89 9.25 4.55
C SER A 5 22.55 8.89 5.17
N GLU A 6 22.12 9.65 6.18
CA GLU A 6 20.92 9.37 6.99
C GLU A 6 19.91 10.52 6.98
N GLU A 7 20.25 11.67 6.38
CA GLU A 7 19.40 12.86 6.35
C GLU A 7 19.56 13.59 5.01
N CYS A 8 18.44 14.12 4.50
CA CYS A 8 18.40 14.86 3.24
C CYS A 8 17.98 16.33 3.36
N LEU A 9 17.54 16.79 4.54
CA LEU A 9 16.92 18.10 4.73
C LEU A 9 17.92 19.27 4.71
N HIS A 10 19.17 19.05 5.13
CA HIS A 10 20.15 20.11 5.35
C HIS A 10 21.38 20.05 4.42
N ASN A 11 21.28 19.39 3.26
CA ASN A 11 22.39 19.29 2.32
C ASN A 11 22.63 20.62 1.57
N ASN A 12 23.90 21.02 1.44
CA ASN A 12 24.27 22.07 0.49
C ASN A 12 24.38 21.46 -0.91
N TRP A 13 23.27 21.50 -1.66
CA TRP A 13 23.13 20.87 -2.97
C TRP A 13 24.15 21.32 -4.01
N GLU A 14 24.72 22.53 -3.90
CA GLU A 14 25.76 23.02 -4.81
C GLU A 14 27.10 22.28 -4.66
N CYS A 15 27.31 21.65 -3.50
CA CYS A 15 28.53 20.92 -3.18
C CYS A 15 28.35 19.40 -3.25
N VAL A 16 27.16 18.92 -3.61
CA VAL A 16 26.88 17.49 -3.73
C VAL A 16 27.33 17.00 -5.11
N VAL A 17 28.22 16.01 -5.11
CA VAL A 17 28.61 15.32 -6.33
C VAL A 17 27.42 14.51 -6.83
N ARG A 18 27.05 14.73 -8.09
CA ARG A 18 26.12 13.90 -8.85
C ARG A 18 26.89 12.77 -9.50
N ALA A 19 26.52 11.54 -9.24
CA ALA A 19 27.16 10.36 -9.77
C ALA A 19 26.24 9.64 -10.75
N ASP A 20 26.79 9.14 -11.86
CA ASP A 20 26.09 8.20 -12.72
C ASP A 20 26.00 6.81 -12.06
N PHE A 21 26.97 6.49 -11.20
CA PHE A 21 27.06 5.21 -10.49
C PHE A 21 27.68 5.36 -9.10
N THR A 22 27.05 4.78 -8.07
CA THR A 22 27.46 4.85 -6.68
C THR A 22 27.74 3.46 -6.10
N LEU A 23 28.95 3.26 -5.58
CA LEU A 23 29.33 2.05 -4.83
C LEU A 23 29.21 2.30 -3.34
N SER A 24 28.46 1.45 -2.65
CA SER A 24 28.22 1.55 -1.21
C SER A 24 28.68 0.31 -0.47
N LEU A 25 29.35 0.50 0.66
CA LEU A 25 29.92 -0.62 1.43
C LEU A 25 28.86 -1.28 2.33
N GLN A 26 28.79 -2.60 2.26
CA GLN A 26 27.96 -3.53 3.02
C GLN A 26 26.44 -3.32 2.96
N LEU A 27 25.95 -2.16 3.39
CA LEU A 27 24.54 -1.85 3.55
C LEU A 27 24.17 -0.58 2.77
N PRO A 28 22.92 -0.49 2.26
CA PRO A 28 22.43 0.73 1.64
C PRO A 28 22.31 1.83 2.71
N LYS A 29 22.49 3.08 2.26
CA LYS A 29 22.33 4.25 3.14
C LYS A 29 20.89 4.72 2.96
N LEU A 30 20.27 5.25 4.02
CA LEU A 30 18.88 5.71 3.96
C LEU A 30 18.67 6.73 2.84
N ALA A 31 19.67 7.57 2.58
CA ALA A 31 19.69 8.52 1.48
C ALA A 31 19.35 7.92 0.10
N PHE A 32 19.61 6.62 -0.12
CA PHE A 32 19.40 5.95 -1.40
C PHE A 32 17.95 5.60 -1.67
N LEU A 33 17.09 5.69 -0.65
CA LEU A 33 15.69 5.31 -0.72
C LEU A 33 14.75 6.51 -0.83
N PHE A 34 15.30 7.73 -0.90
CA PHE A 34 14.53 8.95 -1.12
C PHE A 34 14.55 9.33 -2.60
N SER A 35 13.35 9.50 -3.16
CA SER A 35 13.14 9.86 -4.58
C SER A 35 13.86 11.14 -4.99
N GLU A 36 14.02 12.08 -4.08
CA GLU A 36 14.64 13.39 -4.29
C GLU A 36 16.14 13.28 -4.61
N ASN A 37 16.76 12.14 -4.28
CA ASN A 37 18.18 11.89 -4.51
C ASN A 37 18.45 11.05 -5.77
N GLU A 38 17.42 10.67 -6.53
CA GLU A 38 17.56 9.84 -7.75
C GLU A 38 18.61 10.42 -8.71
N ASP A 39 18.50 11.72 -9.02
CA ASP A 39 19.40 12.46 -9.92
C ASP A 39 20.83 12.68 -9.35
N ILE A 40 21.06 12.33 -8.09
CA ILE A 40 22.33 12.56 -7.40
C ILE A 40 23.11 11.27 -7.25
N ILE A 41 22.40 10.18 -6.94
CA ILE A 41 22.99 8.89 -6.63
C ILE A 41 23.24 8.08 -7.89
N GLY A 42 22.37 8.22 -8.89
CA GLY A 42 22.36 7.39 -10.08
C GLY A 42 22.09 5.92 -9.74
N GLU A 43 22.61 5.03 -10.58
CA GLU A 43 22.59 3.59 -10.31
C GLU A 43 23.50 3.27 -9.11
N TRP A 44 23.12 2.33 -8.24
CA TRP A 44 23.96 1.97 -7.10
C TRP A 44 24.07 0.47 -6.86
N GLN A 45 25.21 0.08 -6.30
CA GLN A 45 25.50 -1.31 -5.97
C GLN A 45 26.20 -1.42 -4.61
N LEU A 46 25.85 -2.47 -3.87
CA LEU A 46 26.53 -2.81 -2.62
C LEU A 46 27.81 -3.60 -2.89
N LEU A 47 28.88 -3.20 -2.22
CA LEU A 47 30.11 -3.95 -2.13
C LEU A 47 30.14 -4.68 -0.79
N ASP A 48 30.11 -6.01 -0.84
CA ASP A 48 30.35 -6.84 0.33
C ASP A 48 31.82 -6.73 0.75
N ILE A 49 32.05 -6.25 1.97
CA ILE A 49 33.38 -6.10 2.56
C ILE A 49 33.62 -7.11 3.69
N GLY A 50 32.71 -8.08 3.87
CA GLY A 50 32.83 -9.16 4.84
C GLY A 50 32.49 -8.75 6.27
N LEU A 51 31.57 -7.80 6.48
CA LEU A 51 31.04 -7.54 7.83
C LEU A 51 30.19 -8.72 8.31
N SER A 52 30.27 -9.02 9.61
CA SER A 52 29.49 -10.09 10.22
C SER A 52 27.99 -9.79 10.17
N LEU A 53 27.21 -10.66 9.51
CA LEU A 53 25.75 -10.57 9.45
C LEU A 53 25.13 -10.60 10.86
N GLU A 54 25.60 -11.50 11.72
CA GLU A 54 25.14 -11.54 13.13
C GLU A 54 25.45 -10.24 13.87
N GLY A 55 26.55 -9.57 13.52
CA GLY A 55 26.91 -8.28 14.10
C GLY A 55 25.93 -7.18 13.66
N ILE A 56 25.60 -7.16 12.38
CA ILE A 56 24.64 -6.22 11.79
C ILE A 56 23.25 -6.41 12.42
N GLU A 57 22.76 -7.65 12.51
CA GLU A 57 21.45 -7.98 13.07
C GLU A 57 21.31 -7.63 14.57
N LYS A 58 22.42 -7.64 15.33
CA LYS A 58 22.42 -7.29 16.76
C LYS A 58 22.45 -5.79 17.02
N ILE A 59 22.76 -4.97 16.01
CA ILE A 59 22.79 -3.51 16.16
C ILE A 59 21.36 -2.99 16.03
N ALA A 60 20.89 -2.29 17.06
CA ALA A 60 19.59 -1.66 17.01
C ALA A 60 19.55 -0.57 15.93
N SER A 61 18.53 -0.62 15.08
CA SER A 61 18.24 0.36 14.04
C SER A 61 16.76 0.73 14.08
N ASN A 62 16.45 1.99 13.78
CA ASN A 62 15.07 2.44 13.59
C ASN A 62 14.54 2.12 12.18
N TYR A 63 15.41 1.62 11.29
CA TYR A 63 15.11 1.36 9.89
C TYR A 63 15.53 -0.05 9.49
N SER A 64 14.70 -0.69 8.67
CA SER A 64 14.97 -1.95 8.00
C SER A 64 14.57 -1.83 6.53
N LEU A 65 15.36 -2.42 5.64
CA LEU A 65 14.98 -2.57 4.24
C LEU A 65 14.20 -3.88 4.11
N VAL A 66 13.01 -3.82 3.51
CA VAL A 66 12.21 -5.02 3.26
C VAL A 66 12.68 -5.66 1.97
N GLU A 67 13.12 -6.91 2.07
CA GLU A 67 13.59 -7.72 0.94
C GLU A 67 12.57 -8.83 0.60
N GLU A 68 12.85 -9.58 -0.47
CA GLU A 68 11.93 -10.62 -0.96
C GLU A 68 11.70 -11.73 0.09
N GLU A 69 12.77 -12.14 0.78
CA GLU A 69 12.72 -13.17 1.81
C GLU A 69 11.81 -12.78 2.98
N ASP A 70 11.81 -11.50 3.36
CA ASP A 70 10.95 -10.96 4.41
C ASP A 70 9.48 -11.17 4.06
N ILE A 71 9.10 -10.75 2.84
CA ILE A 71 7.72 -10.86 2.36
C ILE A 71 7.30 -12.31 2.16
N ARG A 72 8.19 -13.16 1.63
CA ARG A 72 7.92 -14.58 1.37
C ARG A 72 7.45 -15.31 2.62
N SER A 73 8.01 -14.97 3.78
CA SER A 73 7.65 -15.56 5.07
C SER A 73 6.25 -15.13 5.58
N LEU A 74 5.79 -13.95 5.17
CA LEU A 74 4.50 -13.37 5.59
C LEU A 74 3.31 -13.86 4.77
N ILE A 75 3.54 -14.37 3.56
CA ILE A 75 2.48 -14.84 2.67
C ILE A 75 1.81 -16.08 3.27
N LYS A 76 0.50 -16.00 3.49
CA LYS A 76 -0.31 -17.12 4.01
C LYS A 76 -0.47 -18.21 2.94
N PRO A 77 0.03 -19.44 3.16
CA PRO A 77 -0.13 -20.53 2.20
C PRO A 77 -1.58 -21.03 2.16
N ARG A 78 -2.07 -21.39 0.97
CA ARG A 78 -3.42 -21.96 0.79
C ARG A 78 -3.38 -23.49 0.88
N LYS A 79 -4.10 -24.07 1.84
CA LYS A 79 -4.21 -25.53 1.97
C LYS A 79 -5.20 -26.10 0.94
N LYS A 80 -5.01 -27.37 0.57
CA LYS A 80 -5.85 -28.08 -0.41
C LYS A 80 -7.35 -28.06 -0.10
N PHE A 81 -7.70 -28.07 1.19
CA PHE A 81 -9.09 -28.11 1.66
C PHE A 81 -9.56 -26.79 2.28
N SER A 82 -8.86 -25.68 2.00
CA SER A 82 -9.29 -24.36 2.44
C SER A 82 -10.53 -23.88 1.68
N HIS A 83 -11.36 -23.09 2.35
CA HIS A 83 -12.53 -22.43 1.80
C HIS A 83 -12.43 -20.91 1.95
N LYS A 84 -13.35 -20.17 1.32
CA LYS A 84 -13.34 -18.69 1.33
C LYS A 84 -13.33 -18.08 2.74
N GLY A 85 -13.91 -18.76 3.74
CA GLY A 85 -13.93 -18.27 5.13
C GLY A 85 -12.53 -18.24 5.77
N ASP A 86 -11.62 -19.12 5.35
CA ASP A 86 -10.26 -19.19 5.91
C ASP A 86 -9.40 -17.96 5.60
N PHE A 87 -9.76 -17.23 4.53
CA PHE A 87 -9.00 -16.07 4.03
C PHE A 87 -9.69 -14.73 4.31
N GLY A 88 -10.68 -14.75 5.21
CA GLY A 88 -11.38 -13.57 5.69
C GLY A 88 -12.32 -12.93 4.67
N HIS A 89 -13.10 -12.00 5.20
CA HIS A 89 -14.05 -11.17 4.48
C HIS A 89 -13.67 -9.70 4.70
N ALA A 90 -13.31 -9.01 3.61
CA ALA A 90 -12.98 -7.59 3.63
C ALA A 90 -14.19 -6.73 3.25
N LEU A 91 -14.27 -5.55 3.86
CA LEU A 91 -15.15 -4.46 3.43
C LEU A 91 -14.31 -3.37 2.75
N LEU A 92 -14.76 -2.89 1.59
CA LEU A 92 -14.19 -1.74 0.90
C LEU A 92 -15.25 -0.66 0.76
N ILE A 93 -15.08 0.48 1.44
CA ILE A 93 -15.94 1.66 1.31
C ILE A 93 -15.24 2.61 0.34
N ALA A 94 -15.72 2.67 -0.90
CA ALA A 94 -15.01 3.36 -1.98
C ALA A 94 -15.93 3.81 -3.10
N GLY A 95 -15.54 4.90 -3.74
CA GLY A 95 -16.17 5.45 -4.92
C GLY A 95 -17.22 6.52 -4.60
N SER A 96 -17.44 7.35 -5.61
CA SER A 96 -18.45 8.40 -5.70
C SER A 96 -18.87 8.52 -7.17
N TYR A 97 -19.82 9.40 -7.47
CA TYR A 97 -20.22 9.70 -8.83
C TYR A 97 -19.02 10.08 -9.68
N GLY A 98 -18.84 9.37 -10.81
CA GLY A 98 -17.69 9.54 -11.70
C GLY A 98 -16.40 8.87 -11.22
N MET A 99 -16.36 8.27 -10.03
CA MET A 99 -15.16 7.69 -9.40
C MET A 99 -15.24 6.17 -9.15
N ALA A 100 -16.16 5.45 -9.81
CA ALA A 100 -16.28 3.99 -9.70
C ALA A 100 -14.97 3.23 -9.98
N GLY A 101 -14.10 3.79 -10.83
CA GLY A 101 -12.80 3.21 -11.16
C GLY A 101 -11.88 2.99 -9.95
N ALA A 102 -11.95 3.88 -8.95
CA ALA A 102 -11.16 3.75 -7.73
C ALA A 102 -11.56 2.49 -6.94
N SER A 103 -12.86 2.25 -6.79
CA SER A 103 -13.41 1.06 -6.15
C SER A 103 -13.03 -0.22 -6.91
N ILE A 104 -13.06 -0.20 -8.25
CA ILE A 104 -12.67 -1.34 -9.10
C ILE A 104 -11.20 -1.71 -8.90
N LEU A 105 -10.29 -0.74 -8.94
CA LEU A 105 -8.86 -0.98 -8.76
C LEU A 105 -8.56 -1.55 -7.38
N ALA A 106 -9.13 -0.94 -6.34
CA ALA A 106 -8.95 -1.39 -4.96
C ALA A 106 -9.53 -2.80 -4.73
N ALA A 107 -10.72 -3.09 -5.26
CA ALA A 107 -11.35 -4.40 -5.13
C ALA A 107 -10.54 -5.50 -5.84
N ARG A 108 -10.08 -5.23 -7.07
CA ARG A 108 -9.21 -6.18 -7.81
C ARG A 108 -7.89 -6.42 -7.09
N ALA A 109 -7.28 -5.38 -6.54
CA ALA A 109 -6.07 -5.51 -5.74
C ALA A 109 -6.32 -6.39 -4.49
N CYS A 110 -7.42 -6.15 -3.77
CA CYS A 110 -7.79 -6.95 -2.59
C CYS A 110 -7.99 -8.44 -2.95
N LEU A 111 -8.70 -8.73 -4.04
CA LEU A 111 -8.88 -10.10 -4.55
C LEU A 111 -7.54 -10.75 -4.95
N ARG A 112 -6.67 -10.00 -5.64
CA ARG A 112 -5.32 -10.44 -6.03
C ARG A 112 -4.42 -10.74 -4.83
N SER A 113 -4.59 -10.00 -3.73
CA SER A 113 -3.89 -10.24 -2.45
C SER A 113 -4.35 -11.49 -1.72
N GLY A 114 -5.37 -12.19 -2.24
CA GLY A 114 -5.78 -13.49 -1.74
C GLY A 114 -6.80 -13.43 -0.60
N VAL A 115 -7.62 -12.38 -0.53
CA VAL A 115 -8.80 -12.37 0.35
C VAL A 115 -9.76 -13.49 -0.03
N GLY A 116 -10.54 -13.97 0.94
CA GLY A 116 -11.56 -14.98 0.71
C GLY A 116 -12.82 -14.44 0.06
N GLN A 117 -13.29 -13.30 0.56
CA GLN A 117 -14.47 -12.59 0.07
C GLN A 117 -14.30 -11.09 0.26
N ILE A 118 -14.90 -10.29 -0.62
CA ILE A 118 -14.95 -8.83 -0.49
C ILE A 118 -16.38 -8.34 -0.66
N THR A 119 -16.78 -7.40 0.19
CA THR A 119 -17.95 -6.54 -0.02
C THR A 119 -17.46 -5.13 -0.32
N ILE A 120 -17.99 -4.51 -1.36
CA ILE A 120 -17.78 -3.11 -1.71
C ILE A 120 -19.04 -2.35 -1.27
N HIS A 121 -18.89 -1.37 -0.39
CA HIS A 121 -19.92 -0.38 -0.12
C HIS A 121 -19.67 0.83 -1.03
N ALA A 122 -20.61 1.09 -1.94
CA ALA A 122 -20.48 2.16 -2.92
C ALA A 122 -21.83 2.82 -3.19
N PRO A 123 -21.85 4.07 -3.68
CA PRO A 123 -23.09 4.76 -4.04
C PRO A 123 -23.87 4.03 -5.13
N ILE A 124 -25.18 4.24 -5.17
CA ILE A 124 -26.09 3.50 -6.05
C ILE A 124 -25.66 3.60 -7.52
N CYS A 125 -25.18 4.78 -7.97
CA CYS A 125 -24.76 5.01 -9.35
C CYS A 125 -23.60 4.11 -9.80
N ASN A 126 -22.81 3.58 -8.86
CA ASN A 126 -21.66 2.75 -9.15
C ASN A 126 -22.01 1.25 -9.23
N ASN A 127 -23.21 0.83 -8.83
CA ASN A 127 -23.59 -0.58 -8.71
C ASN A 127 -23.35 -1.38 -9.99
N ASP A 128 -23.93 -0.95 -11.11
CA ASP A 128 -23.89 -1.72 -12.36
C ASP A 128 -22.47 -1.78 -12.92
N ILE A 129 -21.73 -0.67 -12.83
CA ILE A 129 -20.33 -0.61 -13.27
C ILE A 129 -19.48 -1.60 -12.45
N LEU A 130 -19.70 -1.67 -11.14
CA LEU A 130 -18.99 -2.60 -10.25
C LEU A 130 -19.36 -4.05 -10.54
N GLN A 131 -20.66 -4.35 -10.68
CA GLN A 131 -21.15 -5.69 -10.98
C GLN A 131 -20.65 -6.21 -12.33
N VAL A 132 -20.43 -5.32 -13.31
CA VAL A 132 -19.85 -5.69 -14.61
C VAL A 132 -18.33 -5.84 -14.53
N ALA A 133 -17.63 -4.93 -13.85
CA ALA A 133 -16.17 -4.89 -13.87
C ALA A 133 -15.49 -5.85 -12.88
N VAL A 134 -16.13 -6.15 -11.75
CA VAL A 134 -15.63 -7.03 -10.69
C VAL A 134 -16.79 -7.90 -10.16
N PRO A 135 -17.35 -8.80 -10.99
CA PRO A 135 -18.52 -9.60 -10.63
C PRO A 135 -18.29 -10.55 -9.44
N GLU A 136 -17.03 -10.81 -9.07
CA GLU A 136 -16.66 -11.62 -7.91
C GLU A 136 -16.87 -10.89 -6.57
N ALA A 137 -16.98 -9.56 -6.61
CA ALA A 137 -17.21 -8.73 -5.43
C ALA A 137 -18.70 -8.60 -5.13
N ILE A 138 -19.05 -8.62 -3.84
CA ILE A 138 -20.41 -8.28 -3.41
C ILE A 138 -20.53 -6.77 -3.38
N VAL A 139 -21.56 -6.20 -3.99
CA VAL A 139 -21.84 -4.76 -3.89
C VAL A 139 -22.97 -4.55 -2.89
N LYS A 140 -22.69 -3.74 -1.86
CA LYS A 140 -23.67 -3.16 -0.96
C LYS A 140 -23.83 -1.70 -1.40
N GLN A 141 -25.06 -1.29 -1.65
CA GLN A 141 -25.34 0.09 -2.05
C GLN A 141 -25.39 0.99 -0.82
N ASP A 142 -24.85 2.19 -0.94
CA ASP A 142 -25.12 3.30 -0.02
C ASP A 142 -26.59 3.73 -0.13
N VAL A 143 -27.04 4.54 0.82
CA VAL A 143 -28.36 5.15 0.77
C VAL A 143 -28.42 6.30 -0.24
N ASP A 144 -27.28 6.94 -0.51
CA ASP A 144 -27.16 8.01 -1.49
C ASP A 144 -26.75 7.50 -2.88
N GLU A 145 -27.21 8.23 -3.90
CA GLU A 145 -26.95 7.90 -5.30
C GLU A 145 -25.49 8.16 -5.71
N HIS A 146 -24.85 9.18 -5.12
CA HIS A 146 -23.62 9.77 -5.64
C HIS A 146 -22.42 9.66 -4.70
N TYR A 147 -22.60 9.54 -3.38
CA TYR A 147 -21.48 9.48 -2.43
C TYR A 147 -21.78 8.60 -1.21
N PHE A 148 -20.74 8.33 -0.42
CA PHE A 148 -20.88 7.61 0.84
C PHE A 148 -21.49 8.54 1.87
N SER A 149 -22.64 8.19 2.44
CA SER A 149 -23.43 9.12 3.24
C SER A 149 -23.95 8.53 4.55
N TRP A 150 -23.75 7.22 4.76
CA TRP A 150 -24.24 6.55 5.95
C TRP A 150 -23.22 5.56 6.53
N PRO A 151 -23.00 5.57 7.87
CA PRO A 151 -22.08 4.64 8.52
C PRO A 151 -22.36 3.19 8.16
N ALA A 152 -21.31 2.48 7.74
CA ALA A 152 -21.41 1.06 7.41
C ALA A 152 -21.29 0.21 8.68
N ASP A 153 -22.14 -0.81 8.80
CA ASP A 153 -21.91 -1.89 9.75
C ASP A 153 -20.64 -2.67 9.37
N THR A 154 -19.64 -2.67 10.26
CA THR A 154 -18.32 -3.27 10.04
C THR A 154 -18.12 -4.60 10.79
N ASP A 155 -19.06 -5.04 11.62
CA ASP A 155 -18.83 -6.13 12.59
C ASP A 155 -18.58 -7.49 11.93
N ALA A 156 -19.09 -7.69 10.71
CA ALA A 156 -18.93 -8.94 9.97
C ALA A 156 -17.55 -9.11 9.29
N TYR A 157 -16.73 -8.06 9.24
CA TYR A 157 -15.54 -8.01 8.39
C TYR A 157 -14.25 -8.10 9.20
N GLN A 158 -13.24 -8.78 8.65
CA GLN A 158 -11.93 -8.92 9.30
C GLN A 158 -10.94 -7.82 8.90
N ALA A 159 -11.24 -7.08 7.83
CA ALA A 159 -10.46 -5.95 7.38
C ALA A 159 -11.37 -4.93 6.69
N LEU A 160 -11.06 -3.64 6.88
CA LEU A 160 -11.75 -2.53 6.27
C LEU A 160 -10.75 -1.71 5.44
N GLY A 161 -11.09 -1.42 4.19
CA GLY A 161 -10.46 -0.38 3.39
C GLY A 161 -11.45 0.75 3.13
N ILE A 162 -11.03 1.99 3.32
CA ILE A 162 -11.85 3.18 3.07
C ILE A 162 -10.98 4.29 2.50
N GLY A 163 -11.51 5.10 1.58
CA GLY A 163 -10.76 6.22 0.99
C GLY A 163 -10.93 6.36 -0.52
N PRO A 164 -10.66 5.31 -1.33
CA PRO A 164 -10.49 5.44 -2.77
C PRO A 164 -11.71 6.07 -3.45
N GLY A 165 -11.56 7.28 -3.99
CA GLY A 165 -12.62 7.97 -4.72
C GLY A 165 -13.85 8.35 -3.89
N LEU A 166 -13.75 8.47 -2.57
CA LEU A 166 -14.89 8.85 -1.71
C LEU A 166 -15.36 10.29 -1.88
N GLY A 167 -14.48 11.18 -2.33
CA GLY A 167 -14.75 12.61 -2.29
C GLY A 167 -14.52 13.20 -0.90
N THR A 168 -15.01 14.42 -0.69
CA THR A 168 -14.78 15.23 0.51
C THR A 168 -16.03 16.06 0.87
N SER A 169 -17.24 15.51 0.63
CA SER A 169 -18.48 16.17 1.07
C SER A 169 -18.64 16.06 2.58
N GLU A 170 -19.39 17.00 3.17
CA GLU A 170 -19.65 17.05 4.61
C GLU A 170 -20.38 15.77 5.06
N GLU A 171 -21.33 15.26 4.26
CA GLU A 171 -22.04 14.01 4.55
C GLU A 171 -21.12 12.79 4.53
N THR A 172 -20.09 12.79 3.67
CA THR A 172 -19.07 11.73 3.65
C THR A 172 -18.16 11.82 4.87
N GLU A 173 -17.83 13.03 5.33
CA GLU A 173 -17.10 13.23 6.58
C GLU A 173 -17.92 12.76 7.79
N ASP A 174 -19.19 13.16 7.87
CA ASP A 174 -20.11 12.76 8.94
C ASP A 174 -20.32 11.24 8.98
N ALA A 175 -20.36 10.57 7.83
CA ALA A 175 -20.52 9.11 7.77
C ALA A 175 -19.27 8.33 8.25
N LEU A 176 -18.13 9.00 8.47
CA LEU A 176 -16.91 8.41 9.03
C LEU A 176 -16.86 8.48 10.57
N LEU A 177 -17.63 9.38 11.19
CA LEU A 177 -17.61 9.70 12.62
C LEU A 177 -18.60 8.83 13.42
#